data_AF-A0A6G2XHG8-F1
#
_entry.id   AF-A0A6G2XHG8-F1
#
_cell.length_a   1.000
_cell.length_b   1.000
_cell.length_c   1.000
_cell.angle_alpha   90.00
_cell.angle_beta   90.00
_cell.angle_gamma   90.00
#
_symmetry.space_group_name_H-M   'P 1'
#
loop_
_entity.id
_entity.type
_entity.pdbx_description
1 polymer ?
#
loop_
_entity_poly.entity_id
_entity_poly.type
_entity_poly.pdbx_seq_one_letter_code
_entity_poly.pdbx_strand_id
1 'polypeptide(L)'
;MNCFDCQAEATTAATDETATEATAAVAVTATEATPAVAVTAAVAVCRDCGAGICHRHAHTRPQILHRAAGTGVTTEPRAARRLLCGACAVAERSG
;
A
#
# COMPACT_ATOMS: atom_id res chain seq x y z
N MET A 1 -10.10 -5.49 -0.20
CA MET A 1 -8.92 -5.50 0.67
C MET A 1 -8.23 -4.15 0.61
N ASN A 2 -8.53 -3.31 1.59
CA ASN A 2 -7.99 -1.96 1.76
C ASN A 2 -7.12 -1.95 3.01
N CYS A 3 -6.39 -0.85 3.28
CA CYS A 3 -5.59 -0.73 4.50
C CYS A 3 -6.38 -0.93 5.81
N PHE A 4 -7.70 -0.72 5.78
CA PHE A 4 -8.59 -1.03 6.91
C PHE A 4 -8.55 -2.53 7.31
N ASP A 5 -8.43 -3.44 6.33
CA ASP A 5 -8.36 -4.88 6.60
C ASP A 5 -7.01 -5.28 7.27
N CYS A 6 -5.93 -4.54 6.97
CA CYS A 6 -4.64 -4.72 7.66
C CYS A 6 -4.70 -4.34 9.15
N GLN A 7 -5.57 -3.39 9.52
CA GLN A 7 -5.77 -3.00 10.91
C GLN A 7 -6.46 -4.12 11.70
N ALA A 8 -7.37 -4.88 11.07
CA ALA A 8 -8.06 -6.02 11.68
C ALA A 8 -7.16 -7.25 11.87
N GLU A 9 -6.27 -7.55 10.91
CA GLU A 9 -5.30 -8.64 11.07
C GLU A 9 -4.26 -8.35 12.16
N ALA A 10 -3.76 -7.12 12.24
CA ALA A 10 -2.75 -6.74 13.25
C ALA A 10 -3.27 -6.86 14.70
N THR A 11 -4.56 -6.60 14.92
CA THR A 11 -5.18 -6.78 16.24
C THR A 11 -5.28 -8.24 16.70
N THR A 12 -5.21 -9.21 15.78
CA THR A 12 -5.26 -10.65 16.14
C THR A 12 -3.88 -11.27 16.39
N ALA A 13 -2.79 -10.60 16.02
CA ALA A 13 -1.43 -11.11 16.19
C ALA A 13 -0.74 -10.61 17.47
N ALA A 14 -1.37 -9.71 18.24
CA ALA A 14 -0.79 -9.11 19.44
C ALA A 14 -1.10 -9.88 20.74
N THR A 15 -1.09 -11.21 20.67
CA THR A 15 -0.89 -12.05 21.87
C THR A 15 0.30 -12.94 21.60
N ASP A 16 1.40 -12.54 22.23
CA ASP A 16 2.61 -13.30 22.56
C ASP A 16 3.89 -12.98 21.78
N GLU A 17 4.93 -12.81 22.61
CA GLU A 17 6.37 -12.85 22.35
C GLU A 17 7.11 -11.57 21.88
N THR A 18 7.81 -11.03 22.89
CA THR A 18 8.89 -10.04 22.89
C THR A 18 10.06 -10.36 21.96
N ALA A 19 10.57 -9.38 21.20
CA ALA A 19 12.01 -9.07 21.07
C ALA A 19 12.28 -7.92 20.06
N THR A 20 12.75 -6.79 20.62
CA THR A 20 13.89 -5.95 20.18
C THR A 20 14.13 -5.69 18.67
N GLU A 21 13.82 -4.47 18.18
CA GLU A 21 14.80 -3.40 17.91
C GLU A 21 14.21 -2.23 17.08
N ALA A 22 14.59 -1.02 17.51
CA ALA A 22 14.64 0.26 16.79
C ALA A 22 13.35 0.90 16.24
N THR A 23 12.65 1.65 17.11
CA THR A 23 11.87 2.81 16.68
C THR A 23 12.27 4.03 17.49
N ALA A 24 12.80 5.05 16.79
CA ALA A 24 12.97 6.39 17.34
C ALA A 24 11.58 6.97 17.65
N ALA A 25 11.16 6.85 18.91
CA ALA A 25 9.92 7.40 19.42
C ALA A 25 10.22 8.67 20.22
N VAL A 26 9.78 9.82 19.72
CA VAL A 26 9.60 11.01 20.56
C VAL A 26 8.40 10.73 21.45
N ALA A 27 8.63 10.53 22.74
CA ALA A 27 7.59 10.19 23.71
C ALA A 27 6.84 11.45 24.16
N VAL A 28 5.55 11.55 23.82
CA VAL A 28 4.61 12.43 24.53
C VAL A 28 3.73 11.54 25.41
N THR A 29 3.82 11.75 26.71
CA THR A 29 3.15 10.96 27.74
C THR A 29 1.65 11.29 27.84
N ALA A 30 0.79 10.30 27.65
CA ALA A 30 -0.59 10.32 28.11
C ALA A 30 -0.96 8.96 28.73
N THR A 31 -1.33 8.99 30.00
CA THR A 31 -1.86 7.88 30.81
C THR A 31 -3.35 7.69 30.52
N GLU A 32 -3.64 6.86 29.53
CA GLU A 32 -4.88 6.09 29.38
C GLU A 32 -4.50 4.92 28.47
N ALA A 33 -4.88 3.70 28.82
CA ALA A 33 -4.57 2.49 28.06
C ALA A 33 -5.32 2.51 26.71
N THR A 34 -4.84 3.37 25.82
CA THR A 34 -5.29 3.50 24.44
C THR A 34 -4.74 2.27 23.73
N PRO A 35 -5.59 1.42 23.12
CA PRO A 35 -5.09 0.29 22.35
C PRO A 35 -4.13 0.86 21.31
N ALA A 36 -2.89 0.38 21.30
CA ALA A 36 -1.92 0.72 20.30
C ALA A 36 -2.43 0.17 18.96
N VAL A 37 -3.24 0.95 18.27
CA VAL A 37 -3.70 0.63 16.93
C VAL A 37 -2.45 0.59 16.07
N ALA A 38 -2.03 -0.60 15.67
CA ALA A 38 -0.95 -0.76 14.72
C ALA A 38 -1.41 -0.20 13.37
N VAL A 39 -1.06 1.06 13.11
CA VAL A 39 -1.36 1.72 11.83
C VAL A 39 -0.25 1.35 10.86
N THR A 40 -0.55 0.48 9.89
CA THR A 40 0.37 0.27 8.76
C THR A 40 0.36 1.52 7.88
N ALA A 41 1.51 2.21 7.79
CA ALA A 41 1.64 3.39 6.96
C ALA A 41 1.31 3.08 5.49
N ALA A 42 0.52 3.96 4.87
CA ALA A 42 0.33 3.94 3.43
C ALA A 42 1.63 4.36 2.75
N VAL A 43 2.16 3.50 1.88
CA VAL A 43 3.41 3.75 1.14
C VAL A 43 3.14 4.14 -0.32
N ALA A 44 1.89 4.00 -0.77
CA ALA A 44 1.48 4.31 -2.12
C ALA A 44 -0.01 4.67 -2.19
N VAL A 45 -0.43 5.15 -3.35
CA VAL A 45 -1.82 5.50 -3.67
C VAL A 45 -2.28 4.67 -4.86
N CYS A 46 -3.48 4.10 -4.77
CA CYS A 46 -4.12 3.39 -5.88
C CYS A 46 -4.34 4.36 -7.06
N ARG A 47 -3.85 4.00 -8.24
CA ARG A 47 -3.97 4.84 -9.44
C ARG A 47 -5.43 5.11 -9.84
N ASP A 48 -6.33 4.15 -9.63
CA ASP A 48 -7.69 4.24 -10.17
C ASP A 48 -8.68 4.90 -9.20
N CYS A 49 -8.60 4.59 -7.90
CA CYS A 49 -9.55 5.07 -6.90
C CYS A 49 -8.95 6.02 -5.85
N GLY A 50 -7.63 6.24 -5.86
CA GLY A 50 -6.97 7.15 -4.92
C GLY A 50 -6.81 6.63 -3.49
N ALA A 51 -7.18 5.37 -3.21
CA ALA A 51 -7.02 4.79 -1.88
C ALA A 51 -5.54 4.65 -1.48
N GLY A 52 -5.19 5.02 -0.25
CA GLY A 52 -3.88 4.73 0.34
C GLY A 52 -3.69 3.22 0.54
N ILE A 53 -2.54 2.69 0.10
CA ILE A 53 -2.21 1.26 0.12
C ILE A 53 -0.86 1.03 0.81
N CYS A 54 -0.81 0.04 1.69
CA CYS A 54 0.42 -0.42 2.33
C CYS A 54 1.20 -1.35 1.38
N HIS A 55 2.46 -1.64 1.72
CA HIS A 55 3.33 -2.50 0.90
C HIS A 55 2.73 -3.90 0.66
N ARG A 56 1.94 -4.42 1.62
CA ARG A 56 1.28 -5.74 1.53
C ARG A 56 0.11 -5.73 0.55
N HIS A 57 -0.65 -4.64 0.49
CA HIS A 57 -1.86 -4.53 -0.32
C HIS A 57 -1.67 -3.81 -1.65
N ALA A 58 -0.43 -3.42 -1.98
CA ALA A 58 -0.09 -2.81 -3.24
C ALA A 58 0.08 -3.87 -4.34
N HIS A 59 -0.85 -3.90 -5.30
CA HIS A 59 -0.70 -4.73 -6.49
C HIS A 59 0.02 -3.95 -7.59
N THR A 60 1.19 -4.44 -8.00
CA THR A 60 1.94 -3.86 -9.12
C THR A 60 1.46 -4.44 -10.45
N ARG A 61 1.17 -3.57 -11.42
CA ARG A 61 0.88 -3.95 -12.80
C ARG A 61 1.81 -3.22 -13.76
N PRO A 62 2.36 -3.89 -14.78
CA PRO A 62 3.14 -3.21 -15.81
C PRO A 62 2.23 -2.27 -16.60
N GLN A 63 2.74 -1.08 -16.90
CA GLN A 63 2.10 -0.12 -17.78
C GLN A 63 3.07 0.27 -18.88
N ILE A 64 2.64 0.07 -20.12
CA ILE A 64 3.31 0.65 -21.28
C ILE A 64 3.07 2.16 -21.25
N LEU A 65 4.15 2.92 -21.23
CA LEU A 65 4.07 4.37 -21.36
C LEU A 65 4.09 4.72 -22.84
N HIS A 66 3.10 5.50 -23.25
CA HIS A 66 3.08 6.11 -24.57
C HIS A 66 3.57 7.55 -24.45
N ARG A 67 4.60 7.88 -25.22
CA ARG A 67 5.09 9.24 -25.42
C ARG A 67 4.71 9.68 -26.82
N ALA A 68 4.30 10.94 -26.96
CA ALA A 68 4.10 11.53 -28.27
C ALA A 68 5.44 11.55 -29.02
N ALA A 69 5.59 10.64 -29.98
CA ALA A 69 6.69 10.59 -30.94
C ALA A 69 6.04 10.63 -32.32
N GLY A 70 6.40 11.60 -33.16
CA GLY A 70 5.71 11.90 -34.43
C GLY A 70 5.37 10.67 -35.27
N THR A 71 6.30 10.21 -36.11
CA THR A 71 6.13 8.99 -36.94
C THR A 71 6.92 7.78 -36.41
N GLY A 72 7.46 7.91 -35.19
CA GLY A 72 8.31 6.89 -34.56
C GLY A 72 7.56 6.00 -33.57
N VAL A 73 8.30 5.09 -32.92
CA VAL A 73 7.78 4.25 -31.84
C VAL A 73 7.35 5.13 -30.68
N THR A 74 6.06 5.06 -30.33
CA THR A 74 5.47 5.84 -29.24
C THR A 74 5.57 5.15 -27.89
N THR A 75 5.91 3.86 -27.86
CA THR A 75 6.04 3.08 -26.62
C THR A 75 7.44 3.22 -26.04
N GLU A 76 7.54 3.57 -24.75
CA GLU A 76 8.81 3.58 -24.05
C GLU A 76 9.36 2.15 -23.86
N PRO A 77 10.68 1.93 -23.98
CA PRO A 77 11.29 0.60 -23.89
C PRO A 77 11.23 -0.01 -22.48
N ARG A 78 10.97 0.80 -21.44
CA ARG A 78 10.84 0.34 -20.07
C ARG A 78 9.41 0.56 -19.59
N ALA A 79 8.71 -0.54 -19.28
CA ALA A 79 7.38 -0.47 -18.70
C ALA A 79 7.44 0.23 -17.33
N ALA A 80 6.55 1.19 -17.12
CA ALA A 80 6.28 1.73 -15.81
C ALA A 80 5.48 0.72 -14.98
N ARG A 81 5.25 1.03 -13.70
CA ARG A 81 4.40 0.25 -12.82
C ARG A 81 3.23 1.11 -12.34
N ARG A 82 2.02 0.57 -12.44
CA ARG A 82 0.84 1.07 -11.73
C ARG A 82 0.71 0.32 -10.42
N LEU A 83 0.27 1.03 -9.39
CA LEU A 83 -0.08 0.45 -8.10
C LEU A 83 -1.59 0.53 -7.94
N LEU A 84 -2.21 -0.62 -7.65
CA LEU A 84 -3.64 -0.77 -7.50
C LEU A 84 -3.98 -1.40 -6.14
N CYS A 85 -5.11 -1.00 -5.57
CA CYS A 85 -5.67 -1.70 -4.41
C CYS A 85 -6.26 -3.05 -4.84
N GLY A 86 -6.49 -3.95 -3.88
CA GLY A 86 -7.03 -5.28 -4.17
C GLY A 86 -8.35 -5.24 -4.93
N ALA A 87 -9.24 -4.28 -4.64
CA ALA A 87 -10.53 -4.14 -5.32
C ALA A 87 -10.36 -3.78 -6.80
N CYS A 88 -9.62 -2.71 -7.12
CA CYS A 88 -9.35 -2.30 -8.50
C CYS A 88 -8.55 -3.38 -9.26
N ALA A 89 -7.60 -4.05 -8.60
CA ALA A 89 -6.86 -5.13 -9.22
C ALA A 89 -7.76 -6.32 -9.58
N VAL A 90 -8.79 -6.64 -8.78
CA VAL A 90 -9.80 -7.67 -9.13
C VAL A 90 -10.67 -7.19 -10.28
N ALA A 91 -11.15 -5.95 -10.23
CA ALA A 91 -11.98 -5.36 -11.28
C ALA A 91 -11.27 -5.36 -12.65
N GLU A 92 -9.99 -5.01 -12.71
CA GLU A 92 -9.19 -5.07 -13.95
C GLU A 92 -9.08 -6.48 -14.54
N ARG A 93 -9.14 -7.55 -13.71
CA ARG A 93 -9.06 -8.93 -14.21
C ARG A 93 -10.40 -9.49 -14.68
N SER A 94 -11.50 -8.86 -14.28
CA SER A 94 -12.86 -9.29 -14.59
C SER A 94 -13.48 -8.59 -15.82
N GLY A 95 -12.80 -7.57 -16.36
CA GLY A 95 -13.17 -6.93 -17.63
C GLY A 95 -12.42 -7.57 -18.78
#